data_AF-M7N6F8-F1
#
_entry.id   AF-M7N6F8-F1
#
_cell.length_a   1.000
_cell.length_b   1.000
_cell.length_c   1.000
_cell.angle_alpha   90.00
_cell.angle_beta   90.00
_cell.angle_gamma   90.00
#
_symmetry.space_group_name_H-M   'P 1'
#
loop_
_entity.id
_entity.type
_entity.pdbx_description
1 polymer ?
#
loop_
_entity_poly.entity_id
_entity_poly.type
_entity_poly.pdbx_seq_one_letter_code
_entity_poly.pdbx_strand_id
1 'polypeptide(L)'
;MKKSSLLLLPSLLLAMAPAMAQEVPVSPSVDEQINTKVAPFTQAISDFVFYPVQITEAIQVPFILIWLLAGALFFTFYLKFINVRGFLRAFEIIKGTYTRPEDPGQTTHFQALSAALSGTVGLGNIAGVAIAISIGGPGATLWMILAGFLGMSSKFTECTLAVKYREIDADGTVNGGPMYYLKKGFAERGFVGLGKFLAVFFCIMCIGGSFGGGNMFQINQATQQFMSMPGISDSFFGRQQLDLWPDNGPAGSGGDSGRHYQHCKSNREDCTPYVWHLPAGSTGGAWR
;
A
#
# COMPACT_ATOMS: atom_id res chain seq x y z
N MET A 1 21.13 20.28 -31.18
CA MET A 1 20.04 21.04 -30.50
C MET A 1 18.70 20.66 -31.13
N LYS A 2 17.65 20.53 -30.32
CA LYS A 2 16.28 20.07 -30.62
C LYS A 2 16.05 18.54 -30.67
N LYS A 3 15.54 18.01 -29.55
CA LYS A 3 14.29 17.22 -29.43
C LYS A 3 14.17 16.72 -27.98
N SER A 4 13.76 17.61 -27.09
CA SER A 4 13.51 17.29 -25.67
C SER A 4 12.34 18.13 -25.19
N SER A 5 11.13 17.80 -25.62
CA SER A 5 9.88 18.32 -25.02
C SER A 5 8.67 17.61 -25.60
N LEU A 6 8.48 16.32 -25.31
CA LEU A 6 7.21 15.63 -25.59
C LEU A 6 7.06 14.29 -24.85
N LEU A 7 7.36 14.23 -23.55
CA LEU A 7 7.11 13.03 -22.73
C LEU A 7 6.45 13.33 -21.36
N LEU A 8 5.91 14.54 -21.16
CA LEU A 8 5.25 14.94 -19.91
C LEU A 8 3.71 14.90 -19.97
N LEU A 9 3.11 14.23 -20.96
CA LEU A 9 1.67 14.35 -21.24
C LEU A 9 0.77 13.09 -21.19
N PRO A 10 1.19 11.91 -20.67
CA PRO A 10 0.21 10.91 -20.23
C PRO A 10 0.03 10.85 -18.70
N SER A 11 0.86 11.54 -17.91
CA SER A 11 0.85 11.41 -16.44
C SER A 11 -0.28 12.16 -15.71
N LEU A 12 -1.19 12.81 -16.44
CA LEU A 12 -2.22 13.69 -15.85
C LEU A 12 -3.66 13.27 -16.19
N LEU A 13 -3.88 12.10 -16.81
CA LEU A 13 -5.21 11.72 -17.33
C LEU A 13 -5.66 10.30 -16.97
N LEU A 14 -5.16 9.77 -15.85
CA LEU A 14 -5.70 8.53 -15.23
C LEU A 14 -6.09 8.72 -13.76
N ALA A 15 -6.42 9.96 -13.38
CA ALA A 15 -7.20 10.22 -12.18
C ALA A 15 -8.67 10.02 -12.56
N MET A 16 -9.22 8.82 -12.38
CA MET A 16 -10.65 8.53 -12.21
C MET A 16 -10.90 7.02 -12.26
N ALA A 17 -10.92 6.38 -11.08
CA ALA A 17 -11.74 5.22 -10.75
C ALA A 17 -11.35 4.65 -9.35
N PRO A 18 -12.31 4.26 -8.49
CA PRO A 18 -12.14 4.12 -7.04
C PRO A 18 -11.79 2.69 -6.60
N ALA A 19 -11.13 2.59 -5.46
CA ALA A 19 -11.02 1.38 -4.65
C ALA A 19 -11.50 1.70 -3.23
N MET A 20 -12.47 0.92 -2.74
CA MET A 20 -13.26 1.13 -1.54
C MET A 20 -12.47 0.88 -0.24
N ALA A 21 -12.71 1.71 0.79
CA ALA A 21 -13.21 1.28 2.11
C ALA A 21 -13.25 2.44 3.14
N GLN A 22 -14.30 3.27 3.08
CA GLN A 22 -15.00 3.76 4.27
C GLN A 22 -16.46 3.99 3.87
N GLU A 23 -17.38 3.33 4.57
CA GLU A 23 -18.82 3.35 4.30
C GLU A 23 -19.44 4.68 4.79
N VAL A 24 -19.98 5.51 3.89
CA VAL A 24 -21.04 6.48 4.19
C VAL A 24 -21.91 6.62 2.91
N PRO A 25 -23.26 6.54 3.00
CA PRO A 25 -24.12 6.34 1.85
C PRO A 25 -24.60 7.65 1.17
N VAL A 26 -24.90 7.53 -0.13
CA VAL A 26 -25.84 8.31 -0.99
C VAL A 26 -25.28 9.43 -1.90
N SER A 27 -25.01 9.09 -3.17
CA SER A 27 -25.78 9.50 -4.38
C SER A 27 -25.14 8.86 -5.65
N PRO A 28 -25.85 8.69 -6.80
CA PRO A 28 -25.40 7.79 -7.86
C PRO A 28 -24.33 8.44 -8.74
N SER A 29 -23.11 8.55 -8.21
CA SER A 29 -21.94 9.06 -8.91
C SER A 29 -21.19 7.92 -9.61
N VAL A 30 -20.26 8.30 -10.49
CA VAL A 30 -19.33 7.43 -11.23
C VAL A 30 -18.72 6.32 -10.36
N ASP A 31 -18.57 6.55 -9.06
CA ASP A 31 -18.09 5.60 -8.07
C ASP A 31 -18.97 4.35 -7.91
N GLU A 32 -20.30 4.50 -7.94
CA GLU A 32 -21.22 3.37 -7.82
C GLU A 32 -21.22 2.50 -9.08
N GLN A 33 -21.06 3.10 -10.26
CA GLN A 33 -20.95 2.37 -11.52
C GLN A 33 -19.62 1.61 -11.64
N ILE A 34 -18.54 2.18 -11.11
CA ILE A 34 -17.23 1.52 -11.11
C ILE A 34 -17.20 0.45 -10.03
N ASN A 35 -17.71 0.73 -8.83
CA ASN A 35 -17.82 -0.27 -7.78
C ASN A 35 -18.69 -1.45 -8.24
N THR A 36 -19.82 -1.23 -8.89
CA THR A 36 -20.66 -2.34 -9.41
C THR A 36 -19.94 -3.22 -10.44
N LYS A 37 -19.02 -2.64 -11.23
CA LYS A 37 -18.25 -3.39 -12.26
C LYS A 37 -16.95 -4.01 -11.74
N VAL A 38 -16.32 -3.39 -10.75
CA VAL A 38 -14.99 -3.76 -10.24
C VAL A 38 -15.10 -4.54 -8.93
N ALA A 39 -16.10 -4.29 -8.09
CA ALA A 39 -16.36 -5.01 -6.85
C ALA A 39 -16.41 -6.54 -7.05
N PRO A 40 -17.17 -7.13 -7.99
CA PRO A 40 -17.22 -8.59 -8.08
C PRO A 40 -15.85 -9.22 -8.40
N PHE A 41 -14.99 -8.52 -9.13
CA PHE A 41 -13.63 -8.97 -9.42
C PHE A 41 -12.72 -8.81 -8.20
N THR A 42 -12.78 -7.64 -7.54
CA THR A 42 -11.98 -7.35 -6.34
C THR A 42 -12.38 -8.24 -5.17
N GLN A 43 -13.68 -8.49 -4.95
CA GLN A 43 -14.19 -9.39 -3.91
C GLN A 43 -13.70 -10.81 -4.16
N ALA A 44 -13.81 -11.32 -5.39
CA ALA A 44 -13.36 -12.67 -5.72
C ALA A 44 -11.86 -12.88 -5.44
N ILE A 45 -11.03 -11.88 -5.75
CA ILE A 45 -9.60 -11.92 -5.43
C ILE A 45 -9.37 -11.79 -3.92
N SER A 46 -10.06 -10.86 -3.25
CA SER A 46 -9.94 -10.63 -1.82
C SER A 46 -10.33 -11.88 -1.03
N ASP A 47 -11.47 -12.50 -1.34
CA ASP A 47 -11.97 -13.69 -0.66
C ASP A 47 -11.05 -14.90 -0.88
N PHE A 48 -10.43 -14.99 -2.06
CA PHE A 48 -9.43 -16.02 -2.34
C PHE A 48 -8.12 -15.78 -1.57
N VAL A 49 -7.60 -14.56 -1.60
CA VAL A 49 -6.32 -14.19 -0.97
C VAL A 49 -6.43 -14.23 0.56
N PHE A 50 -7.51 -13.69 1.10
CA PHE A 50 -7.79 -13.62 2.53
C PHE A 50 -8.65 -14.78 3.04
N TYR A 51 -8.73 -15.87 2.28
CA TYR A 51 -9.48 -17.07 2.69
C TYR A 51 -9.09 -17.47 4.13
N PRO A 52 -10.03 -17.44 5.09
CA PRO A 52 -9.71 -17.67 6.49
C PRO A 52 -9.50 -19.16 6.72
N VAL A 53 -8.27 -19.53 7.08
CA VAL A 53 -7.96 -20.88 7.53
C VAL A 53 -8.12 -20.91 9.05
N GLN A 54 -9.04 -21.76 9.53
CA GLN A 54 -9.24 -21.95 10.96
C GLN A 54 -8.16 -22.88 11.50
N ILE A 55 -7.25 -22.34 12.30
CA ILE A 55 -6.18 -23.11 12.97
C ILE A 55 -6.72 -23.68 14.30
N THR A 56 -7.60 -22.92 14.95
CA THR A 56 -8.24 -23.27 16.23
C THR A 56 -9.61 -22.58 16.30
N GLU A 57 -10.49 -22.99 17.21
CA GLU A 57 -11.84 -22.40 17.33
C GLU A 57 -11.82 -20.87 17.58
N ALA A 58 -10.71 -20.34 18.10
CA ALA A 58 -10.52 -18.91 18.38
C ALA A 58 -9.56 -18.17 17.42
N ILE A 59 -8.85 -18.87 16.52
CA ILE A 59 -7.77 -18.27 15.72
C ILE A 59 -8.01 -18.53 14.23
N GLN A 60 -8.28 -17.44 13.50
CA GLN A 60 -8.43 -17.41 12.06
C GLN A 60 -7.22 -16.69 11.45
N VAL A 61 -6.52 -17.35 10.53
CA VAL A 61 -5.37 -16.77 9.85
C VAL A 61 -5.62 -16.76 8.35
N PRO A 62 -5.41 -15.63 7.65
CA PRO A 62 -5.51 -15.58 6.21
C PRO A 62 -4.56 -16.57 5.54
N PHE A 63 -5.05 -17.35 4.58
CA PHE A 63 -4.25 -18.34 3.86
C PHE A 63 -2.97 -17.76 3.27
N ILE A 64 -3.04 -16.56 2.68
CA ILE A 64 -1.88 -15.89 2.10
C ILE A 64 -0.75 -15.66 3.12
N LEU A 65 -1.08 -15.39 4.40
CA LEU A 65 -0.09 -15.18 5.45
C LEU A 65 0.68 -16.47 5.70
N ILE A 66 -0.02 -17.59 5.84
CA ILE A 66 0.58 -18.92 6.03
C ILE A 66 1.49 -19.25 4.83
N TRP A 67 1.01 -19.01 3.61
CA TRP A 67 1.76 -19.25 2.38
C TRP A 67 3.05 -18.41 2.31
N LEU A 68 2.97 -17.12 2.62
CA LEU A 68 4.12 -16.21 2.60
C LEU A 68 5.14 -16.56 3.70
N LEU A 69 4.69 -16.88 4.91
CA LEU A 69 5.58 -17.30 5.99
C LEU A 69 6.25 -18.64 5.67
N ALA A 70 5.52 -19.61 5.11
CA ALA A 70 6.09 -20.89 4.69
C ALA A 70 7.18 -20.69 3.62
N GLY A 71 6.92 -19.84 2.61
CA GLY A 71 7.91 -19.47 1.61
C GLY A 71 9.14 -18.77 2.20
N ALA A 72 8.93 -17.84 3.12
CA ALA A 72 10.01 -17.12 3.80
C ALA A 72 10.87 -18.04 4.68
N LEU A 73 10.24 -18.96 5.41
CA LEU A 73 10.95 -20.01 6.16
C LEU A 73 11.75 -20.90 5.23
N PHE A 74 11.12 -21.40 4.15
CA PHE A 74 11.80 -22.24 3.15
C PHE A 74 13.06 -21.55 2.60
N PHE A 75 12.97 -20.30 2.16
CA PHE A 75 14.13 -19.56 1.64
C PHE A 75 15.17 -19.30 2.73
N THR A 76 14.76 -19.00 3.96
CA THR A 76 15.67 -18.76 5.08
C THR A 76 16.52 -20.01 5.38
N PHE A 77 15.90 -21.20 5.43
CA PHE A 77 16.61 -22.45 5.66
C PHE A 77 17.43 -22.89 4.43
N TYR A 78 16.86 -22.79 3.23
CA TYR A 78 17.55 -23.16 1.98
C TYR A 78 18.82 -22.34 1.76
N LEU A 79 18.76 -21.03 2.05
CA LEU A 79 19.92 -20.12 1.98
C LEU A 79 20.80 -20.14 3.24
N LYS A 80 20.55 -21.07 4.18
CA LYS A 80 21.34 -21.28 5.41
C LYS A 80 21.49 -20.00 6.25
N PHE A 81 20.38 -19.32 6.53
CA PHE A 81 20.33 -18.09 7.34
C PHE A 81 21.22 -16.96 6.78
N ILE A 82 21.09 -16.72 5.47
CA ILE A 82 21.83 -15.65 4.78
C ILE A 82 21.52 -14.26 5.34
N ASN A 83 20.32 -14.05 5.86
CA ASN A 83 19.90 -12.83 6.53
C ASN A 83 20.81 -12.42 7.70
N VAL A 84 21.34 -13.38 8.46
CA VAL A 84 22.32 -13.10 9.54
C VAL A 84 23.74 -13.02 8.98
N ARG A 85 24.14 -14.01 8.17
CA ARG A 85 25.53 -14.15 7.70
C ARG A 85 25.94 -13.05 6.73
N GLY A 86 25.01 -12.62 5.88
CA GLY A 86 25.23 -11.63 4.84
C GLY A 86 25.10 -10.18 5.30
N PHE A 87 24.65 -9.92 6.54
CA PHE A 87 24.35 -8.57 7.02
C PHE A 87 25.59 -7.66 7.02
N LEU A 88 26.73 -8.15 7.54
CA LEU A 88 27.98 -7.40 7.55
C LEU A 88 28.49 -7.11 6.13
N ARG A 89 28.43 -8.12 5.26
CA ARG A 89 28.85 -7.99 3.85
C ARG A 89 27.98 -6.99 3.10
N ALA A 90 26.67 -6.98 3.34
CA ALA A 90 25.76 -6.01 2.75
C ALA A 90 26.14 -4.58 3.15
N PHE A 91 26.48 -4.34 4.41
CA PHE A 91 26.91 -3.03 4.88
C PHE A 91 28.22 -2.55 4.22
N GLU A 92 29.21 -3.44 4.07
CA GLU A 92 30.45 -3.14 3.35
C GLU A 92 30.20 -2.79 1.86
N ILE A 93 29.26 -3.48 1.20
CA ILE A 93 28.87 -3.20 -0.20
C ILE A 93 28.23 -1.81 -0.30
N ILE A 94 27.33 -1.46 0.63
CA ILE A 94 26.66 -0.15 0.65
C ILE A 94 27.66 0.98 0.88
N LYS A 95 28.69 0.75 1.70
CA LYS A 95 29.79 1.71 1.93
C LYS A 95 30.72 1.90 0.73
N GLY A 96 30.53 1.14 -0.35
CA GLY A 96 31.35 1.22 -1.55
C GLY A 96 32.69 0.50 -1.45
N THR A 97 32.92 -0.30 -0.39
CA THR A 97 34.18 -1.04 -0.19
C THR A 97 34.44 -2.08 -1.29
N TYR A 98 33.39 -2.52 -1.99
CA TYR A 98 33.46 -3.47 -3.12
C TYR A 98 33.05 -2.85 -4.46
N THR A 99 32.91 -1.52 -4.56
CA THR A 99 32.54 -0.86 -5.81
C THR A 99 33.77 -0.45 -6.58
N ARG A 100 33.89 -0.92 -7.83
CA ARG A 100 34.93 -0.49 -8.74
C ARG A 100 34.36 0.46 -9.80
N PRO A 101 35.13 1.44 -10.31
CA PRO A 101 34.67 2.37 -11.33
C PRO A 101 34.17 1.72 -12.63
N GLU A 102 34.62 0.50 -12.91
CA GLU A 102 34.31 -0.26 -14.12
C GLU A 102 33.11 -1.20 -13.95
N ASP A 103 32.51 -1.25 -12.75
CA ASP A 103 31.39 -2.14 -12.49
C ASP A 103 30.12 -1.66 -13.24
N PRO A 104 29.46 -2.54 -14.01
CA PRO A 104 28.31 -2.16 -14.82
C PRO A 104 27.07 -1.87 -13.97
N GLY A 105 26.62 -0.61 -13.99
CA GLY A 105 25.39 -0.14 -13.34
C GLY A 105 25.16 1.36 -13.53
N GLN A 106 23.89 1.78 -13.61
CA GLN A 106 23.52 3.21 -13.77
C GLN A 106 23.45 3.97 -12.44
N THR A 107 23.31 3.25 -11.32
CA THR A 107 23.15 3.82 -9.98
C THR A 107 24.10 3.17 -9.00
N THR A 108 24.54 3.92 -8.00
CA THR A 108 25.39 3.38 -6.93
C THR A 108 24.58 2.44 -6.04
N HIS A 109 25.25 1.52 -5.33
CA HIS A 109 24.55 0.61 -4.40
C HIS A 109 23.72 1.35 -3.34
N PHE A 110 24.24 2.49 -2.85
CA PHE A 110 23.52 3.32 -1.89
C PHE A 110 22.28 4.00 -2.52
N GLN A 111 22.38 4.49 -3.75
CA GLN A 111 21.23 5.06 -4.46
C GLN A 111 20.15 4.01 -4.73
N ALA A 112 20.55 2.81 -5.18
CA ALA A 112 19.63 1.70 -5.40
C ALA A 112 18.93 1.27 -4.09
N LEU A 113 19.68 1.19 -2.98
CA LEU A 113 19.11 0.91 -1.66
C LEU A 113 18.14 2.02 -1.23
N SER A 114 18.53 3.28 -1.39
CA SER A 114 17.70 4.43 -0.99
C SER A 114 16.39 4.49 -1.78
N ALA A 115 16.43 4.18 -3.09
CA ALA A 115 15.24 4.09 -3.91
C ALA A 115 14.31 2.96 -3.44
N ALA A 116 14.85 1.78 -3.14
CA ALA A 116 14.07 0.66 -2.61
C ALA A 116 13.48 0.94 -1.21
N LEU A 117 14.24 1.60 -0.33
CA LEU A 117 13.77 2.01 1.00
C LEU A 117 12.68 3.07 0.90
N SER A 118 12.84 4.06 0.02
CA SER A 118 11.83 5.10 -0.22
C SER A 118 10.50 4.50 -0.67
N GLY A 119 10.52 3.49 -1.54
CA GLY A 119 9.30 2.81 -1.99
C GLY A 119 8.65 1.88 -0.96
N THR A 120 9.38 1.48 0.08
CA THR A 120 8.89 0.53 1.09
C THR A 120 8.56 1.17 2.44
N VAL A 121 9.15 2.33 2.76
CA VAL A 121 8.89 3.08 3.98
C VAL A 121 7.89 4.19 3.67
N GLY A 122 6.66 4.06 4.17
CA GLY A 122 5.63 5.08 4.02
C GLY A 122 4.76 5.20 5.27
N LEU A 123 3.82 6.14 5.24
CA LEU A 123 2.82 6.35 6.31
C LEU A 123 2.07 5.06 6.67
N GLY A 124 1.83 4.19 5.67
CA GLY A 124 1.18 2.90 5.85
C GLY A 124 1.93 1.95 6.78
N ASN A 125 3.27 1.99 6.81
CA ASN A 125 4.03 1.14 7.73
C ASN A 125 3.93 1.63 9.16
N ILE A 126 3.87 2.95 9.38
CA ILE A 126 3.76 3.55 10.71
C ILE A 126 2.33 3.33 11.25
N ALA A 127 1.32 3.70 10.47
CA ALA A 127 -0.09 3.53 10.83
C ALA A 127 -0.47 2.05 10.95
N GLY A 128 0.02 1.20 10.04
CA GLY A 128 -0.24 -0.24 10.05
C GLY A 128 0.33 -0.93 11.29
N VAL A 129 1.52 -0.54 11.75
CA VAL A 129 2.07 -1.02 13.03
C VAL A 129 1.22 -0.56 14.21
N ALA A 130 0.77 0.70 14.23
CA ALA A 130 -0.10 1.21 15.29
C ALA A 130 -1.43 0.44 15.37
N ILE A 131 -2.07 0.18 14.23
CA ILE A 131 -3.31 -0.62 14.16
C ILE A 131 -3.04 -2.06 14.62
N ALA A 132 -1.97 -2.69 14.15
CA ALA A 132 -1.62 -4.06 14.51
C ALA A 132 -1.38 -4.22 16.03
N ILE A 133 -0.72 -3.25 16.67
CA ILE A 133 -0.51 -3.27 18.13
C ILE A 133 -1.81 -2.96 18.88
N SER A 134 -2.65 -2.05 18.37
CA SER A 134 -3.92 -1.69 19.00
C SER A 134 -4.89 -2.87 19.04
N ILE A 135 -4.92 -3.68 17.99
CA ILE A 135 -5.80 -4.85 17.89
C ILE A 135 -5.15 -6.09 18.51
N GLY A 136 -3.86 -6.34 18.22
CA GLY A 136 -3.15 -7.56 18.62
C GLY A 136 -2.45 -7.49 19.98
N GLY A 137 -2.48 -6.32 20.65
CA GLY A 137 -1.79 -6.08 21.90
C GLY A 137 -0.26 -5.97 21.75
N PRO A 138 0.47 -5.81 22.88
CA PRO A 138 1.92 -5.59 22.86
C PRO A 138 2.72 -6.79 22.32
N GLY A 139 2.14 -7.99 22.33
CA GLY A 139 2.77 -9.19 21.77
C GLY A 139 2.87 -9.18 20.24
N ALA A 140 2.07 -8.36 19.54
CA ALA A 140 2.08 -8.27 18.07
C ALA A 140 3.44 -7.82 17.53
N THR A 141 4.12 -6.91 18.22
CA THR A 141 5.42 -6.37 17.78
C THR A 141 6.49 -7.46 17.66
N LEU A 142 6.55 -8.42 18.58
CA LEU A 142 7.49 -9.54 18.52
C LEU A 142 7.29 -10.36 17.24
N TRP A 143 6.05 -10.67 16.91
CA TRP A 143 5.70 -11.45 15.73
C TRP A 143 5.96 -10.67 14.43
N MET A 144 5.72 -9.36 14.41
CA MET A 144 6.05 -8.51 13.26
C MET A 144 7.56 -8.47 12.98
N ILE A 145 8.39 -8.39 14.02
CA ILE A 145 9.86 -8.44 13.89
C ILE A 145 10.30 -9.80 13.33
N LEU A 146 9.78 -10.91 13.85
CA LEU A 146 10.09 -12.24 13.35
C LEU A 146 9.66 -12.44 11.89
N ALA A 147 8.45 -12.01 11.53
CA ALA A 147 7.97 -12.08 10.15
C ALA A 147 8.82 -11.21 9.20
N GLY A 148 9.22 -10.01 9.62
CA GLY A 148 10.12 -9.14 8.86
C GLY A 148 11.50 -9.76 8.66
N PHE A 149 12.05 -10.38 9.71
CA PHE A 149 13.35 -11.06 9.64
C PHE A 149 13.34 -12.26 8.68
N LEU A 150 12.26 -13.03 8.64
CA LEU A 150 12.07 -14.11 7.68
C LEU A 150 11.84 -13.57 6.25
N GLY A 151 11.07 -12.49 6.12
CA GLY A 151 10.78 -11.83 4.84
C GLY A 151 12.04 -11.27 4.14
N MET A 152 13.07 -10.89 4.92
CA MET A 152 14.36 -10.47 4.39
C MET A 152 14.99 -11.53 3.45
N SER A 153 14.88 -12.81 3.80
CA SER A 153 15.42 -13.90 2.97
C SER A 153 14.67 -14.06 1.65
N SER A 154 13.35 -13.87 1.65
CA SER A 154 12.53 -13.87 0.44
C SER A 154 12.91 -12.71 -0.49
N LYS A 155 13.04 -11.50 0.06
CA LYS A 155 13.46 -10.32 -0.71
C LYS A 155 14.88 -10.48 -1.27
N PHE A 156 15.79 -11.04 -0.50
CA PHE A 156 17.13 -11.35 -0.98
C PHE A 156 17.11 -12.30 -2.20
N THR A 157 16.26 -13.33 -2.16
CA THR A 157 16.10 -14.28 -3.28
C THR A 157 15.57 -13.57 -4.53
N GLU A 158 14.56 -12.71 -4.38
CA GLU A 158 13.98 -11.91 -5.46
C GLU A 158 15.02 -10.98 -6.11
N CYS A 159 15.75 -10.22 -5.29
CA CYS A 159 16.81 -9.33 -5.78
C CYS A 159 17.95 -10.09 -6.45
N THR A 160 18.34 -11.25 -5.91
CA THR A 160 19.39 -12.09 -6.51
C THR A 160 18.98 -12.60 -7.89
N LEU A 161 17.74 -13.05 -8.05
CA LEU A 161 17.20 -13.46 -9.34
C LEU A 161 17.10 -12.27 -10.32
N ALA A 162 16.69 -11.10 -9.84
CA ALA A 162 16.62 -9.89 -10.65
C ALA A 162 18.00 -9.49 -11.22
N VAL A 163 19.07 -9.59 -10.42
CA VAL A 163 20.45 -9.33 -10.88
C VAL A 163 20.95 -10.43 -11.82
N LYS A 164 20.64 -11.70 -11.54
CA LYS A 164 21.07 -12.84 -12.37
C LYS A 164 20.49 -12.79 -13.79
N TYR A 165 19.24 -12.36 -13.93
CA TYR A 165 18.51 -12.35 -15.22
C TYR A 165 18.38 -10.96 -15.87
N ARG A 166 19.07 -9.94 -15.34
CA ARG A 166 19.00 -8.57 -15.86
C ARG A 166 19.38 -8.50 -17.35
N GLU A 167 18.74 -7.60 -18.07
CA GLU A 167 19.08 -7.22 -19.45
C GLU A 167 19.80 -5.89 -19.44
N ILE A 168 20.81 -5.77 -20.30
CA ILE A 168 21.48 -4.51 -20.57
C ILE A 168 21.11 -4.16 -22.01
N ASP A 169 20.32 -3.11 -22.17
CA ASP A 169 19.92 -2.60 -23.48
C ASP A 169 21.14 -2.02 -24.22
N ALA A 170 21.02 -1.84 -25.54
CA ALA A 170 22.05 -1.20 -26.36
C ALA A 170 22.42 0.21 -25.88
N ASP A 171 21.49 0.87 -25.19
CA ASP A 171 21.63 2.22 -24.64
C ASP A 171 22.36 2.24 -23.28
N GLY A 172 22.77 1.06 -22.78
CA GLY A 172 23.41 0.89 -21.46
C GLY A 172 22.42 0.85 -20.30
N THR A 173 21.10 0.85 -20.56
CA THR A 173 20.06 0.74 -19.54
C THR A 173 19.96 -0.66 -18.99
N VAL A 174 19.97 -0.78 -17.66
CA VAL A 174 19.92 -2.06 -16.96
C VAL A 174 18.49 -2.30 -16.50
N ASN A 175 17.81 -3.26 -17.13
CA ASN A 175 16.46 -3.64 -16.76
C ASN A 175 16.48 -4.99 -16.02
N GLY A 176 15.82 -5.05 -14.88
CA GLY A 176 15.74 -6.25 -14.07
C GLY A 176 14.47 -6.27 -13.25
N GLY A 177 14.08 -7.46 -12.79
CA GLY A 177 12.90 -7.65 -11.96
C GLY A 177 12.12 -8.92 -12.29
N PRO A 178 10.94 -9.10 -11.65
CA PRO A 178 10.15 -10.32 -11.78
C PRO A 178 9.73 -10.65 -13.20
N MET A 179 9.38 -9.65 -13.99
CA MET A 179 9.08 -9.81 -15.42
C MET A 179 10.21 -10.47 -16.21
N TYR A 180 11.48 -10.15 -15.90
CA TYR A 180 12.64 -10.68 -16.62
C TYR A 180 13.00 -12.09 -16.15
N TYR A 181 13.07 -12.32 -14.84
CA TYR A 181 13.44 -13.66 -14.34
C TYR A 181 12.31 -14.68 -14.50
N LEU A 182 11.03 -14.27 -14.54
CA LEU A 182 9.92 -15.18 -14.87
C LEU A 182 9.99 -15.60 -16.34
N LYS A 183 10.21 -14.65 -17.26
CA LYS A 183 10.35 -14.94 -18.69
C LYS A 183 11.57 -15.83 -18.97
N LYS A 184 12.75 -15.47 -18.46
CA LYS A 184 14.01 -16.18 -18.74
C LYS A 184 14.19 -17.44 -17.90
N GLY A 185 13.94 -17.37 -16.60
CA GLY A 185 14.13 -18.50 -15.70
C GLY A 185 13.19 -19.68 -16.00
N PHE A 186 11.96 -19.42 -16.45
CA PHE A 186 11.09 -20.50 -16.95
C PHE A 186 11.46 -20.96 -18.36
N ALA A 187 11.96 -20.06 -19.22
CA ALA A 187 12.44 -20.45 -20.55
C ALA A 187 13.63 -21.42 -20.46
N GLU A 188 14.59 -21.19 -19.56
CA GLU A 188 15.72 -22.09 -19.29
C GLU A 188 15.27 -23.47 -18.78
N ARG A 189 14.09 -23.55 -18.16
CA ARG A 189 13.48 -24.80 -17.67
C ARG A 189 12.56 -25.48 -18.68
N GLY A 190 12.47 -24.97 -19.90
CA GLY A 190 11.63 -25.52 -20.97
C GLY A 190 10.17 -25.04 -20.98
N PHE A 191 9.77 -24.13 -20.07
CA PHE A 191 8.40 -23.62 -19.92
C PHE A 191 8.23 -22.20 -20.46
N VAL A 192 8.62 -21.97 -21.71
CA VAL A 192 8.66 -20.63 -22.33
C VAL A 192 7.29 -19.94 -22.34
N GLY A 193 6.21 -20.68 -22.64
CA GLY A 193 4.85 -20.14 -22.69
C GLY A 193 4.33 -19.68 -21.34
N LEU A 194 4.51 -20.51 -20.31
CA LEU A 194 4.12 -20.21 -18.94
C LEU A 194 4.90 -19.02 -18.37
N GLY A 195 6.21 -18.95 -18.62
CA GLY A 195 7.06 -17.84 -18.18
C GLY A 195 6.63 -16.49 -18.75
N LYS A 196 6.27 -16.45 -20.04
CA LYS A 196 5.75 -15.22 -20.68
C LYS A 196 4.40 -14.80 -20.09
N PHE A 197 3.49 -15.75 -19.89
CA PHE A 197 2.18 -15.47 -19.29
C PHE A 197 2.33 -14.91 -17.87
N LEU A 198 3.11 -15.57 -17.01
CA LEU A 198 3.37 -15.14 -15.64
C LEU A 198 4.01 -13.74 -15.58
N ALA A 199 4.95 -13.45 -16.47
CA ALA A 199 5.59 -12.12 -16.53
C ALA A 199 4.57 -11.03 -16.89
N VAL A 200 3.72 -11.25 -17.89
CA VAL A 200 2.67 -10.28 -18.29
C VAL A 200 1.63 -10.12 -17.18
N PHE A 201 1.18 -11.23 -16.60
CA PHE A 201 0.25 -11.22 -15.47
C PHE A 201 0.80 -10.43 -14.29
N PHE A 202 2.06 -10.66 -13.93
CA PHE A 202 2.73 -9.90 -12.87
C PHE A 202 2.78 -8.41 -13.19
N CYS A 203 3.11 -8.01 -14.43
CA CYS A 203 3.12 -6.60 -14.82
C CYS A 203 1.75 -5.93 -14.66
N ILE A 204 0.67 -6.58 -15.11
CA ILE A 204 -0.69 -6.03 -14.99
C ILE A 204 -1.08 -5.86 -13.51
N MET A 205 -0.82 -6.88 -12.68
CA MET A 205 -1.08 -6.81 -11.24
C MET A 205 -0.22 -5.78 -10.52
N CYS A 206 1.06 -5.64 -10.91
CA CYS A 206 1.98 -4.66 -10.34
C CYS A 206 1.55 -3.22 -10.66
N ILE A 207 1.11 -2.96 -11.89
CA ILE A 207 0.55 -1.66 -12.28
C ILE A 207 -0.69 -1.37 -11.43
N GLY A 208 -1.65 -2.29 -11.37
CA GLY A 208 -2.87 -2.10 -10.56
C GLY A 208 -2.58 -1.89 -9.08
N GLY A 209 -1.68 -2.69 -8.50
CA GLY A 209 -1.27 -2.58 -7.10
C GLY A 209 -0.53 -1.27 -6.79
N SER A 210 0.25 -0.75 -7.73
CA SER A 210 0.98 0.52 -7.57
C SER A 210 0.03 1.72 -7.46
N PHE A 211 -1.07 1.72 -8.23
CA PHE A 211 -2.09 2.75 -8.12
C PHE A 211 -2.85 2.67 -6.79
N GLY A 212 -3.36 1.47 -6.44
CA GLY A 212 -4.18 1.30 -5.25
C GLY A 212 -3.40 1.43 -3.93
N GLY A 213 -2.48 0.51 -3.68
CA GLY A 213 -1.73 0.46 -2.41
C GLY A 213 -0.61 1.48 -2.32
N GLY A 214 0.05 1.78 -3.45
CA GLY A 214 1.19 2.69 -3.50
C GLY A 214 0.77 4.15 -3.43
N ASN A 215 0.05 4.63 -4.45
CA ASN A 215 -0.22 6.06 -4.62
C ASN A 215 -1.47 6.52 -3.84
N MET A 216 -2.61 5.85 -4.02
CA MET A 216 -3.89 6.31 -3.48
C MET A 216 -3.94 6.23 -1.95
N PHE A 217 -3.57 5.09 -1.37
CA PHE A 217 -3.60 4.91 0.08
C PHE A 217 -2.67 5.90 0.79
N GLN A 218 -1.45 6.10 0.27
CA GLN A 218 -0.50 7.03 0.87
C GLN A 218 -0.97 8.50 0.81
N ILE A 219 -1.55 8.93 -0.32
CA ILE A 219 -2.09 10.29 -0.46
C ILE A 219 -3.29 10.49 0.46
N ASN A 220 -4.22 9.54 0.54
CA ASN A 220 -5.38 9.65 1.41
C ASN A 220 -4.97 9.81 2.89
N GLN A 221 -4.05 8.97 3.35
CA GLN A 221 -3.53 9.06 4.72
C GLN A 221 -2.83 10.40 4.98
N ALA A 222 -2.00 10.87 4.04
CA ALA A 222 -1.35 12.18 4.15
C ALA A 222 -2.36 13.32 4.22
N THR A 223 -3.42 13.27 3.40
CA THR A 223 -4.49 14.27 3.40
C THR A 223 -5.26 14.28 4.71
N GLN A 224 -5.63 13.13 5.27
CA GLN A 224 -6.33 13.08 6.56
C GLN A 224 -5.48 13.67 7.71
N GLN A 225 -4.18 13.39 7.71
CA GLN A 225 -3.25 14.01 8.67
C GLN A 225 -3.14 15.52 8.46
N PHE A 226 -3.07 15.97 7.20
CA PHE A 226 -3.00 17.39 6.87
C PHE A 226 -4.28 18.15 7.26
N MET A 227 -5.46 17.57 7.04
CA MET A 227 -6.75 18.15 7.41
C MET A 227 -6.97 18.21 8.92
N SER A 228 -6.35 17.31 9.68
CA SER A 228 -6.41 17.31 11.16
C SER A 228 -5.57 18.43 11.80
N MET A 229 -4.74 19.15 11.03
CA MET A 229 -3.91 20.23 11.55
C MET A 229 -4.75 21.49 11.82
N PRO A 230 -4.60 22.14 13.00
CA PRO A 230 -5.34 23.36 13.33
C PRO A 230 -5.14 24.46 12.28
N GLY A 231 -6.24 25.05 11.80
CA GLY A 231 -6.22 26.17 10.84
C GLY A 231 -6.15 25.78 9.36
N ILE A 232 -5.98 24.49 9.03
CA ILE A 232 -6.01 24.02 7.64
C ILE A 232 -7.44 23.89 7.11
N SER A 233 -8.38 23.43 7.94
CA SER A 233 -9.80 23.27 7.59
C SER A 233 -10.43 24.56 7.04
N ASP A 234 -10.05 25.71 7.58
CA ASP A 234 -10.59 27.02 7.19
C ASP A 234 -9.79 27.72 6.07
N SER A 235 -8.61 27.17 5.74
CA SER A 235 -7.69 27.69 4.73
C SER A 235 -8.16 27.39 3.30
N PHE A 236 -7.49 28.01 2.31
CA PHE A 236 -7.72 27.74 0.89
C PHE A 236 -7.72 26.24 0.55
N PHE A 237 -6.83 25.47 1.16
CA PHE A 237 -6.72 24.02 0.94
C PHE A 237 -7.88 23.23 1.56
N GLY A 238 -8.34 23.62 2.76
CA GLY A 238 -9.48 23.00 3.42
C GLY A 238 -10.80 23.28 2.70
N ARG A 239 -10.99 24.52 2.23
CA ARG A 239 -12.16 24.91 1.43
C ARG A 239 -12.21 24.21 0.08
N GLN A 240 -11.07 24.10 -0.60
CA GLN A 240 -11.02 23.40 -1.89
C GLN A 240 -11.23 21.89 -1.74
N GLN A 241 -10.78 21.31 -0.62
CA GLN A 241 -11.10 19.93 -0.25
C GLN A 241 -12.59 19.74 0.07
N LEU A 242 -13.21 20.69 0.79
CA LEU A 242 -14.65 20.71 1.09
C LEU A 242 -15.51 20.91 -0.18
N ASP A 243 -15.06 21.71 -1.14
CA ASP A 243 -15.76 21.94 -2.39
C ASP A 243 -15.72 20.72 -3.32
N LEU A 244 -14.60 19.97 -3.29
CA LEU A 244 -14.43 18.72 -4.05
C LEU A 244 -15.00 17.50 -3.33
N TRP A 245 -15.07 17.53 -2.01
CA TRP A 245 -15.62 16.49 -1.16
C TRP A 245 -16.40 17.13 0.01
N PRO A 246 -17.71 17.40 -0.18
CA PRO A 246 -18.55 18.12 0.79
C PRO A 246 -18.67 17.43 2.15
N ASP A 247 -18.58 16.10 2.19
CA ASP A 247 -18.92 15.30 3.37
C ASP A 247 -17.74 15.06 4.34
N ASN A 248 -16.54 15.57 4.03
CA ASN A 248 -15.31 15.38 4.83
C ASN A 248 -15.00 16.59 5.72
N GLY A 249 -15.93 17.53 5.85
CA GLY A 249 -15.78 18.63 6.79
C GLY A 249 -15.66 18.11 8.22
N PRO A 250 -14.82 18.74 9.07
CA PRO A 250 -14.98 18.53 10.50
C PRO A 250 -16.42 18.88 10.86
N ALA A 251 -17.12 17.97 11.53
CA ALA A 251 -18.46 18.22 12.05
C ALA A 251 -18.41 19.47 12.94
N GLY A 252 -18.75 20.64 12.37
CA GLY A 252 -18.63 21.92 13.06
C GLY A 252 -18.14 23.13 12.24
N SER A 253 -17.71 22.99 10.97
CA SER A 253 -17.31 24.16 10.16
C SER A 253 -18.22 24.40 8.93
N GLY A 254 -19.49 24.03 9.04
CA GLY A 254 -20.51 24.51 8.11
C GLY A 254 -20.80 25.97 8.38
N GLY A 255 -20.45 26.84 7.43
CA GLY A 255 -21.00 28.18 7.36
C GLY A 255 -22.52 28.10 7.16
N ASP A 256 -23.27 27.98 8.25
CA ASP A 256 -24.69 28.33 8.30
C ASP A 256 -24.79 29.85 8.46
N SER A 257 -24.38 30.60 7.42
CA SER A 257 -24.87 31.96 7.24
C SER A 257 -26.29 31.86 6.67
N GLY A 258 -27.23 31.58 7.57
CA GLY A 258 -28.65 31.85 7.40
C GLY A 258 -29.45 30.77 6.69
N ARG A 259 -29.94 29.77 7.41
CA ARG A 259 -31.35 29.35 7.30
C ARG A 259 -31.98 28.57 8.46
N HIS A 260 -31.33 28.39 9.61
CA HIS A 260 -31.95 27.72 10.78
C HIS A 260 -32.20 28.63 12.00
N TYR A 261 -32.33 29.94 11.82
CA TYR A 261 -32.97 30.82 12.81
C TYR A 261 -34.48 30.89 12.58
N GLN A 262 -35.21 29.80 12.85
CA GLN A 262 -36.66 29.93 12.98
C GLN A 262 -37.35 28.83 13.80
N HIS A 263 -36.76 28.34 14.90
CA HIS A 263 -37.56 27.75 15.98
C HIS A 263 -36.84 27.79 17.34
N CYS A 264 -36.70 28.99 17.90
CA CYS A 264 -36.55 29.17 19.35
C CYS A 264 -37.44 30.34 19.76
N LYS A 265 -38.70 30.04 20.05
CA LYS A 265 -39.62 30.99 20.70
C LYS A 265 -39.16 31.18 22.15
N SER A 266 -38.73 32.39 22.46
CA SER A 266 -38.96 33.13 23.72
C SER A 266 -39.22 32.27 24.98
N ASN A 267 -38.18 31.68 25.56
CA ASN A 267 -37.89 31.82 26.99
C ASN A 267 -36.50 31.21 27.25
N ARG A 268 -35.64 31.99 27.90
CA ARG A 268 -34.37 31.51 28.45
C ARG A 268 -34.71 30.42 29.47
N GLU A 269 -34.17 29.21 29.31
CA GLU A 269 -33.54 28.45 30.42
C GLU A 269 -32.97 27.06 30.04
N ASP A 270 -33.25 26.46 28.88
CA ASP A 270 -32.72 25.12 28.56
C ASP A 270 -31.77 25.10 27.35
N CYS A 271 -30.48 25.29 27.60
CA CYS A 271 -29.40 24.89 26.70
C CYS A 271 -28.42 24.00 27.47
N THR A 272 -28.72 22.71 27.60
CA THR A 272 -27.75 21.72 28.08
C THR A 272 -26.73 21.41 26.99
N PRO A 273 -25.43 21.26 27.30
CA PRO A 273 -24.45 20.79 26.34
C PRO A 273 -24.78 19.33 26.00
N TYR A 274 -24.90 19.00 24.70
CA TYR A 274 -25.06 17.62 24.26
C TYR A 274 -23.80 16.82 24.63
N VAL A 275 -23.92 16.10 25.73
CA VAL A 275 -23.11 14.95 26.11
C VAL A 275 -23.30 13.85 25.05
N TRP A 276 -22.20 13.21 24.66
CA TRP A 276 -22.17 12.02 23.82
C TRP A 276 -23.05 10.90 24.43
N HIS A 277 -24.31 10.82 24.01
CA HIS A 277 -25.13 9.63 24.20
C HIS A 277 -24.93 8.71 22.99
N LEU A 278 -24.07 7.70 23.15
CA LEU A 278 -24.12 6.49 22.33
C LEU A 278 -25.52 5.86 22.46
N PRO A 279 -26.25 5.59 21.37
CA PRO A 279 -27.43 4.76 21.47
C PRO A 279 -27.00 3.34 21.83
N ALA A 280 -27.39 2.89 23.02
CA ALA A 280 -27.33 1.51 23.42
C ALA A 280 -28.28 0.69 22.52
N GLY A 281 -27.74 -0.34 21.85
CA GLY A 281 -28.56 -1.37 21.22
C GLY A 281 -28.30 -1.63 19.73
N SER A 282 -27.14 -2.20 19.39
CA SER A 282 -27.05 -3.24 18.34
C SER A 282 -25.87 -4.16 18.63
N THR A 283 -26.06 -5.01 19.63
CA THR A 283 -25.26 -6.21 19.80
C THR A 283 -25.48 -7.14 18.60
N GLY A 284 -24.40 -7.55 17.93
CA GLY A 284 -24.40 -8.80 17.18
C GLY A 284 -23.83 -8.74 15.77
N GLY A 285 -22.58 -9.18 15.64
CA GLY A 285 -22.12 -9.97 14.49
C GLY A 285 -21.81 -9.23 13.20
N ALA A 286 -20.57 -8.77 13.02
CA ALA A 286 -19.98 -8.56 11.70
C ALA A 286 -18.46 -8.29 11.79
N TRP A 287 -17.67 -9.20 12.36
CA TRP A 287 -16.21 -9.23 12.15
C TRP A 287 -15.73 -10.69 12.23
N ARG A 288 -15.83 -11.40 11.11
CA ARG A 288 -14.92 -12.48 10.71
C ARG A 288 -14.24 -12.04 9.44
#